data_AF-A0A928Q7L2-F1
#
_entry.id   AF-A0A928Q7L2-F1
#
_cell.length_a   1.000
_cell.length_b   1.000
_cell.length_c   1.000
_cell.angle_alpha   90.00
_cell.angle_beta   90.00
_cell.angle_gamma   90.00
#
_symmetry.space_group_name_H-M   'P 1'
#
loop_
_entity.id
_entity.type
_entity.pdbx_description
1 polymer ?
#
loop_
_entity_poly.entity_id
_entity_poly.type
_entity_poly.pdbx_seq_one_letter_code
_entity_poly.pdbx_strand_id
1 'polypeptide(L)'
;MWNLIVEKHMPPTRRIRYCCEELKEQGGRGRVKLTGVRWDESNNRSKNAGLVKIIGKPKTTQKKANEFGASYLVTKQSGLVMNNDNDATRRMVEHCYRTTSTMVNPIVDWTDDDVWQFLRYYGCRSNPLYECGEKRVGCIGCPMQGFKGMKKDLAKYPKYRDNYIRAFGKMLLTMDNITNWNTGLDVYKWWTGDDPNQLRLFNEEII
;
A
#
# COMPACT_ATOMS: atom_id res chain seq x y z
N MET A 1 -2.15 -13.06 -7.62
CA MET A 1 -0.81 -12.64 -7.14
C MET A 1 0.30 -13.50 -7.72
N TRP A 2 0.28 -14.82 -7.49
CA TRP A 2 1.36 -15.73 -7.93
C TRP A 2 1.63 -15.68 -9.44
N ASN A 3 0.58 -15.60 -10.27
CA ASN A 3 0.73 -15.47 -11.72
C ASN A 3 1.42 -14.16 -12.13
N LEU A 4 1.15 -13.04 -11.43
CA LEU A 4 1.81 -11.77 -11.71
C LEU A 4 3.33 -11.84 -11.47
N ILE A 5 3.80 -12.71 -10.57
CA ILE A 5 5.24 -12.92 -10.36
C ILE A 5 5.86 -13.53 -11.62
N VAL A 6 5.18 -14.51 -12.21
CA VAL A 6 5.60 -15.18 -13.44
C VAL A 6 5.54 -14.19 -14.60
N GLU A 7 4.40 -13.52 -14.81
CA GLU A 7 4.20 -12.57 -15.91
C GLU A 7 5.16 -11.37 -15.89
N LYS A 8 5.47 -10.85 -14.69
CA LYS A 8 6.38 -9.71 -14.54
C LYS A 8 7.84 -10.14 -14.46
N HIS A 9 8.14 -11.45 -14.44
CA HIS A 9 9.49 -12.01 -14.35
C HIS A 9 10.34 -11.44 -13.19
N MET A 10 9.69 -11.06 -12.09
CA MET A 10 10.39 -10.58 -10.90
C MET A 10 9.52 -10.68 -9.63
N PRO A 11 10.14 -10.90 -8.45
CA PRO A 11 9.45 -10.78 -7.18
C PRO A 11 9.03 -9.33 -6.91
N PRO A 12 7.91 -9.08 -6.21
CA PRO A 12 7.50 -7.72 -5.87
C PRO A 12 8.51 -7.10 -4.92
N THR A 13 8.88 -5.84 -5.10
CA THR A 13 9.84 -5.14 -4.23
C THR A 13 9.24 -3.85 -3.67
N ARG A 14 9.95 -3.18 -2.75
CA ARG A 14 9.52 -1.87 -2.23
C ARG A 14 9.43 -0.81 -3.34
N ARG A 15 10.29 -0.92 -4.35
CA ARG A 15 10.35 0.02 -5.47
C ARG A 15 9.33 -0.34 -6.56
N ILE A 16 9.22 -1.63 -6.87
CA ILE A 16 8.36 -2.12 -7.94
C ILE A 16 7.19 -2.89 -7.31
N ARG A 17 6.10 -2.15 -7.06
CA ARG A 17 4.91 -2.61 -6.32
C ARG A 17 3.77 -2.99 -7.25
N TYR A 18 4.06 -3.74 -8.32
CA TYR A 18 3.07 -4.14 -9.32
C TYR A 18 1.86 -4.88 -8.70
N CYS A 19 2.05 -5.57 -7.57
CA CYS A 19 0.95 -6.22 -6.85
C CYS A 19 -0.11 -5.24 -6.35
N CYS A 20 0.31 -4.06 -5.85
CA CYS A 20 -0.62 -3.02 -5.43
C CYS A 20 -1.23 -2.33 -6.65
N GLU A 21 -0.42 -2.06 -7.66
CA GLU A 21 -0.87 -1.42 -8.90
C GLU A 21 -2.01 -2.20 -9.54
N GLU A 22 -1.77 -3.47 -9.86
CA GLU A 22 -2.70 -4.35 -10.57
C GLU A 22 -3.94 -4.69 -9.71
N LEU A 23 -3.75 -4.98 -8.42
CA LEU A 23 -4.83 -5.52 -7.59
C LEU A 23 -5.58 -4.47 -6.76
N LYS A 24 -5.00 -3.28 -6.53
CA LYS A 24 -5.57 -2.28 -5.60
C LYS A 24 -5.78 -0.91 -6.22
N GLU A 25 -4.91 -0.49 -7.14
CA GLU A 25 -4.87 0.91 -7.59
C GLU A 25 -5.68 1.17 -8.88
N GLN A 26 -6.07 0.13 -9.63
CA GLN A 26 -6.87 0.26 -10.87
C GLN A 26 -8.32 0.73 -10.65
N GLY A 27 -8.88 0.61 -9.44
CA GLY A 27 -10.29 0.88 -9.16
C GLY A 27 -10.67 2.37 -9.17
N GLY A 28 -11.99 2.63 -9.29
CA GLY A 28 -12.61 3.94 -9.02
C GLY A 28 -12.45 5.02 -10.09
N ARG A 29 -12.27 4.64 -11.36
CA ARG A 29 -12.37 5.58 -12.49
C ARG A 29 -13.81 6.11 -12.59
N GLY A 30 -13.96 7.44 -12.69
CA GLY A 30 -15.28 8.10 -12.79
C GLY A 30 -16.10 8.08 -11.50
N ARG A 31 -15.51 7.70 -10.35
CA ARG A 31 -16.16 7.67 -9.04
C ARG A 31 -15.34 8.43 -8.00
N VAL A 32 -16.01 8.94 -6.98
CA VAL A 32 -15.36 9.47 -5.78
C VAL A 32 -14.93 8.29 -4.90
N LYS A 33 -13.67 8.29 -4.47
CA LYS A 33 -13.11 7.27 -3.57
C LYS A 33 -13.15 7.79 -2.14
N LEU A 34 -13.94 7.15 -1.28
CA LEU A 34 -13.90 7.40 0.15
C LEU A 34 -12.81 6.54 0.78
N THR A 35 -11.89 7.16 1.50
CA THR A 35 -10.75 6.48 2.13
C THR A 35 -10.60 6.89 3.59
N GLY A 36 -10.18 5.94 4.44
CA GLY A 36 -9.94 6.18 5.87
C GLY A 36 -8.50 6.58 6.18
N VAL A 37 -7.85 7.37 5.32
CA VAL A 37 -6.47 7.80 5.57
C VAL A 37 -6.46 8.87 6.64
N ARG A 38 -5.65 8.68 7.69
CA ARG A 38 -5.48 9.66 8.77
C ARG A 38 -4.06 10.24 8.80
N TRP A 39 -3.93 11.48 9.28
CA TRP A 39 -2.65 12.16 9.47
C TRP A 39 -1.80 11.47 10.53
N ASP A 40 -2.43 10.98 11.59
CA ASP A 40 -1.77 10.30 12.72
C ASP A 40 -1.03 9.01 12.31
N GLU A 41 -1.47 8.35 11.23
CA GLU A 41 -0.85 7.10 10.79
C GLU A 41 0.60 7.25 10.28
N SER A 42 1.02 8.44 9.82
CA SER A 42 2.42 8.72 9.45
C SER A 42 2.66 10.18 9.06
N ASN A 43 3.90 10.65 9.29
CA ASN A 43 4.39 11.96 8.82
C ASN A 43 4.24 12.20 7.31
N ASN A 44 4.29 11.15 6.48
CA ASN A 44 4.11 11.31 5.04
C ASN A 44 2.64 11.53 4.68
N ARG A 45 1.70 10.95 5.45
CA ARG A 45 0.27 11.16 5.26
C ARG A 45 -0.16 12.52 5.75
N SER A 46 0.34 12.99 6.90
CA SER A 46 0.06 14.36 7.38
C SER A 46 0.41 15.44 6.35
N LYS A 47 1.49 15.24 5.59
CA LYS A 47 1.94 16.20 4.56
C LYS A 47 1.24 16.08 3.21
N ASN A 48 0.73 14.89 2.85
CA ASN A 48 0.25 14.61 1.48
C ASN A 48 -1.21 14.15 1.40
N ALA A 49 -1.90 14.10 2.53
CA ALA A 49 -3.33 13.85 2.62
C ALA A 49 -4.01 15.11 3.17
N GLY A 50 -5.22 15.35 2.69
CA GLY A 50 -6.17 16.27 3.32
C GLY A 50 -7.57 15.72 3.08
N LEU A 51 -8.58 16.51 3.42
CA LEU A 51 -9.96 16.07 3.28
C LEU A 51 -10.27 15.68 1.84
N VAL A 52 -9.83 16.47 0.87
CA VAL A 52 -9.95 16.14 -0.55
C VAL A 52 -8.56 16.03 -1.16
N LYS A 53 -8.33 14.93 -1.88
CA LYS A 53 -7.12 14.70 -2.68
C LYS A 53 -7.49 14.36 -4.11
N ILE A 54 -7.11 15.22 -5.05
CA ILE A 54 -7.29 14.97 -6.48
C ILE A 54 -5.97 14.47 -7.08
N ILE A 55 -6.00 13.28 -7.68
CA ILE A 55 -4.84 12.63 -8.30
C ILE A 55 -5.00 12.65 -9.81
N GLY A 56 -4.03 13.27 -10.48
CA GLY A 56 -3.95 13.35 -11.93
C GLY A 56 -4.17 14.77 -12.47
N LYS A 57 -3.45 15.08 -13.56
CA LYS A 57 -3.52 16.33 -14.33
C LYS A 57 -3.40 17.62 -13.48
N PRO A 58 -2.24 17.87 -12.83
CA PRO A 58 -2.05 19.00 -11.92
C PRO A 58 -2.33 20.37 -12.58
N LYS A 59 -1.87 20.58 -13.82
CA LYS A 59 -2.01 21.89 -14.51
C LYS A 59 -3.46 22.26 -14.79
N THR A 60 -4.27 21.31 -15.28
CA THR A 60 -5.69 21.58 -15.58
C THR A 60 -6.50 21.77 -14.31
N THR A 61 -6.16 21.02 -13.26
CA THR A 61 -6.90 21.03 -12.00
C THR A 61 -6.54 22.27 -11.17
N GLN A 62 -5.29 22.77 -11.24
CA GLN A 62 -4.91 24.07 -10.67
C GLN A 62 -5.65 25.23 -11.33
N LYS A 63 -5.75 25.23 -12.67
CA LYS A 63 -6.51 26.26 -13.39
C LYS A 63 -7.96 26.31 -12.91
N LYS A 64 -8.62 25.16 -12.82
CA LYS A 64 -9.99 25.06 -12.29
C LYS A 64 -10.08 25.50 -10.83
N ALA A 65 -9.13 25.13 -9.99
CA ALA A 65 -9.13 25.57 -8.59
C ALA A 65 -9.06 27.10 -8.48
N ASN A 66 -8.24 27.76 -9.30
CA ASN A 66 -8.17 29.22 -9.38
C ASN A 66 -9.47 29.84 -9.91
N GLU A 67 -10.09 29.23 -10.94
CA GLU A 67 -11.40 29.68 -11.46
C GLU A 67 -12.50 29.64 -10.40
N PHE A 68 -12.50 28.61 -9.55
CA PHE A 68 -13.47 28.48 -8.45
C PHE A 68 -13.06 29.24 -7.18
N GLY A 69 -11.86 29.79 -7.09
CA GLY A 69 -11.34 30.44 -5.88
C GLY A 69 -11.08 29.46 -4.71
N ALA A 70 -10.88 28.17 -5.00
CA ALA A 70 -10.63 27.16 -3.98
C ALA A 70 -9.16 27.22 -3.50
N SER A 71 -8.93 27.27 -2.19
CA SER A 71 -7.59 27.18 -1.61
C SER A 71 -7.04 25.75 -1.74
N TYR A 72 -5.84 25.59 -2.27
CA TYR A 72 -5.21 24.28 -2.46
C TYR A 72 -3.73 24.27 -2.10
N LEU A 73 -3.24 23.09 -1.74
CA LEU A 73 -1.82 22.77 -1.58
C LEU A 73 -1.40 21.79 -2.67
N VAL A 74 -0.22 22.03 -3.26
CA VAL A 74 0.36 21.11 -4.24
C VAL A 74 1.30 20.15 -3.50
N THR A 75 0.99 18.86 -3.56
CA THR A 75 1.83 17.82 -2.97
C THR A 75 3.04 17.51 -3.86
N LYS A 76 4.09 16.92 -3.27
CA LYS A 76 5.31 16.49 -4.00
C LYS A 76 5.02 15.48 -5.11
N GLN A 77 3.87 14.81 -5.08
CA GLN A 77 3.42 13.83 -6.08
C GLN A 77 2.44 14.44 -7.09
N SER A 78 2.46 15.76 -7.29
CA SER A 78 1.60 16.46 -8.26
C SER A 78 0.09 16.26 -8.04
N GLY A 79 -0.32 15.99 -6.80
CA GLY A 79 -1.71 15.96 -6.37
C GLY A 79 -2.12 17.26 -5.68
N LEU A 80 -3.38 17.64 -5.83
CA LEU A 80 -3.97 18.81 -5.16
C LEU A 80 -4.67 18.36 -3.88
N VAL A 81 -4.28 18.96 -2.76
CA VAL A 81 -4.89 18.74 -1.45
C VAL A 81 -5.65 19.99 -1.04
N MET A 82 -6.89 19.80 -0.60
CA MET A 82 -7.74 20.89 -0.11
C MET A 82 -8.24 20.52 1.28
N ASN A 83 -8.17 21.46 2.21
CA ASN A 83 -8.66 21.33 3.58
C ASN A 83 -10.06 21.98 3.70
N ASN A 84 -10.85 21.51 4.67
CA ASN A 84 -12.31 21.59 4.64
C ASN A 84 -12.91 23.00 4.90
N ASP A 85 -14.16 23.11 4.45
CA ASP A 85 -15.20 24.13 4.69
C ASP A 85 -15.26 25.39 3.80
N ASN A 86 -14.97 25.25 2.51
CA ASN A 86 -15.25 26.30 1.52
C ASN A 86 -16.25 25.79 0.46
N ASP A 87 -17.32 26.56 0.17
CA ASP A 87 -18.35 26.23 -0.84
C ASP A 87 -17.72 25.95 -2.22
N ALA A 88 -16.64 26.67 -2.53
CA ALA A 88 -15.84 26.51 -3.74
C ALA A 88 -15.17 25.12 -3.86
N THR A 89 -14.67 24.55 -2.76
CA THR A 89 -14.02 23.23 -2.76
C THR A 89 -15.02 22.12 -3.09
N ARG A 90 -16.27 22.25 -2.62
CA ARG A 90 -17.36 21.31 -2.94
C ARG A 90 -17.67 21.31 -4.43
N ARG A 91 -17.83 22.50 -5.04
CA ARG A 91 -18.09 22.63 -6.49
C ARG A 91 -16.98 22.00 -7.34
N MET A 92 -15.74 22.11 -6.89
CA MET A 92 -14.59 21.48 -7.55
C MET A 92 -14.65 19.96 -7.49
N VAL A 93 -14.98 19.37 -6.34
CA VAL A 93 -15.15 17.91 -6.20
C VAL A 93 -16.27 17.39 -7.11
N GLU A 94 -17.41 18.08 -7.10
CA GLU A 94 -18.58 17.75 -7.94
C GLU A 94 -18.24 17.83 -9.45
N HIS A 95 -17.32 18.69 -9.86
CA HIS A 95 -16.92 18.82 -11.27
C HIS A 95 -15.76 17.86 -11.66
N CYS A 96 -14.84 17.55 -10.75
CA CYS A 96 -13.59 16.84 -11.06
C CYS A 96 -13.69 15.30 -11.01
N TYR A 97 -14.73 14.71 -10.39
CA TYR A 97 -14.80 13.23 -10.22
C TYR A 97 -14.96 12.45 -11.54
N ARG A 98 -15.51 13.05 -12.59
CA ARG A 98 -15.76 12.37 -13.87
C ARG A 98 -14.48 12.11 -14.66
N THR A 99 -13.52 13.02 -14.58
CA THR A 99 -12.31 13.02 -15.42
C THR A 99 -11.04 12.66 -14.67
N THR A 100 -11.06 12.79 -13.34
CA THR A 100 -9.88 12.68 -12.48
C THR A 100 -10.20 11.84 -11.25
N SER A 101 -9.22 11.07 -10.74
CA SER A 101 -9.42 10.25 -9.54
C SER A 101 -9.47 11.15 -8.31
N THR A 102 -10.67 11.34 -7.76
CA THR A 102 -10.91 12.18 -6.58
C THR A 102 -11.07 11.30 -5.33
N MET A 103 -10.25 11.56 -4.32
CA MET A 103 -10.27 10.88 -3.03
C MET A 103 -10.78 11.84 -1.95
N VAL A 104 -11.63 11.33 -1.06
CA VAL A 104 -12.15 12.07 0.10
C VAL A 104 -11.84 11.27 1.36
N ASN A 105 -11.25 11.94 2.35
CA ASN A 105 -10.83 11.38 3.64
C ASN A 105 -11.62 12.04 4.78
N PRO A 106 -12.76 11.48 5.19
CA PRO A 106 -13.65 12.11 6.18
C PRO A 106 -13.04 12.22 7.59
N ILE A 107 -12.16 11.28 7.93
CA ILE A 107 -11.56 11.16 9.26
C ILE A 107 -10.08 11.56 9.26
N VAL A 108 -9.68 12.46 8.35
CA VAL A 108 -8.26 12.73 8.08
C VAL A 108 -7.49 13.25 9.30
N ASP A 109 -8.18 13.98 10.17
CA ASP A 109 -7.70 14.60 11.39
C ASP A 109 -7.85 13.72 12.65
N TRP A 110 -8.47 12.53 12.52
CA TRP A 110 -8.68 11.63 13.66
C TRP A 110 -7.39 10.98 14.13
N THR A 111 -7.24 10.92 15.45
CA THR A 111 -6.18 10.17 16.14
C THR A 111 -6.52 8.69 16.26
N ASP A 112 -5.57 7.87 16.69
CA ASP A 112 -5.84 6.47 17.03
C ASP A 112 -6.91 6.33 18.12
N ASP A 113 -6.94 7.19 19.14
CA ASP A 113 -7.94 7.10 20.21
C ASP A 113 -9.34 7.45 19.72
N ASP A 114 -9.49 8.46 18.86
CA ASP A 114 -10.78 8.83 18.27
C ASP A 114 -11.41 7.65 17.53
N VAL A 115 -10.60 6.91 16.75
CA VAL A 115 -11.05 5.72 16.04
C VAL A 115 -11.51 4.64 17.02
N TRP A 116 -10.74 4.38 18.08
CA TRP A 116 -11.09 3.36 19.06
C TRP A 116 -12.31 3.74 19.91
N GLN A 117 -12.43 5.01 20.30
CA GLN A 117 -13.58 5.52 21.02
C GLN A 117 -14.84 5.41 20.17
N PHE A 118 -14.76 5.77 18.89
CA PHE A 118 -15.85 5.61 17.94
C PHE A 118 -16.29 4.14 17.83
N LEU A 119 -15.34 3.21 17.63
CA LEU A 119 -15.66 1.78 17.55
C LEU A 119 -16.33 1.27 18.83
N ARG A 120 -15.83 1.67 20.01
CA ARG A 120 -16.42 1.30 21.30
C ARG A 120 -17.83 1.86 21.47
N TYR A 121 -18.02 3.14 21.18
CA TYR A 121 -19.30 3.82 21.32
C TYR A 121 -20.40 3.17 20.46
N TYR A 122 -20.08 2.81 19.22
CA TYR A 122 -21.01 2.14 18.30
C TYR A 122 -21.03 0.61 18.45
N GLY A 123 -20.28 0.03 19.40
CA GLY A 123 -20.20 -1.43 19.59
C GLY A 123 -19.61 -2.19 18.40
N CYS A 124 -18.82 -1.55 17.56
CA CYS A 124 -18.18 -2.16 16.40
C CYS A 124 -16.97 -2.99 16.84
N ARG A 125 -16.95 -4.27 16.45
CA ARG A 125 -15.79 -5.14 16.69
C ARG A 125 -14.64 -4.77 15.76
N SER A 126 -13.44 -4.71 16.31
CA SER A 126 -12.23 -4.46 15.55
C SER A 126 -11.74 -5.74 14.86
N ASN A 127 -10.76 -5.62 13.96
CA ASN A 127 -10.10 -6.81 13.43
C ASN A 127 -9.32 -7.49 14.58
N PRO A 128 -9.52 -8.80 14.83
CA PRO A 128 -8.86 -9.52 15.92
C PRO A 128 -7.33 -9.40 15.94
N LEU A 129 -6.70 -9.17 14.79
CA LEU A 129 -5.25 -8.97 14.72
C LEU A 129 -4.78 -7.70 15.44
N TYR A 130 -5.60 -6.65 15.48
CA TYR A 130 -5.29 -5.45 16.28
C TYR A 130 -5.35 -5.75 17.78
N GLU A 131 -6.29 -6.59 18.21
CA GLU A 131 -6.40 -7.06 19.60
C GLU A 131 -5.22 -7.98 19.99
N CYS A 132 -4.64 -8.67 19.02
CA CYS A 132 -3.39 -9.43 19.18
C CYS A 132 -2.12 -8.55 19.14
N GLY A 133 -2.25 -7.22 19.16
CA GLY A 133 -1.13 -6.27 19.21
C GLY A 133 -0.48 -5.95 17.86
N GLU A 134 -1.03 -6.40 16.73
CA GLU A 134 -0.53 -5.99 15.41
C GLU A 134 -0.97 -4.55 15.12
N LYS A 135 -0.01 -3.65 14.86
CA LYS A 135 -0.32 -2.23 14.60
C LYS A 135 -0.78 -1.94 13.17
N ARG A 136 -0.55 -2.85 12.24
CA ARG A 136 -0.92 -2.70 10.81
C ARG A 136 -1.17 -4.05 10.18
N VAL A 137 -2.39 -4.25 9.69
CA VAL A 137 -2.77 -5.45 8.96
C VAL A 137 -2.61 -5.21 7.46
N GLY A 138 -1.88 -6.09 6.77
CA GLY A 138 -1.55 -5.96 5.36
C GLY A 138 -1.42 -7.30 4.65
N CYS A 139 -0.80 -7.28 3.46
CA CYS A 139 -0.50 -8.51 2.73
C CYS A 139 0.63 -9.27 3.43
N ILE A 140 0.49 -10.59 3.54
CA ILE A 140 1.52 -11.48 4.11
C ILE A 140 2.79 -11.41 3.26
N GLY A 141 3.94 -11.16 3.89
CA GLY A 141 5.22 -11.08 3.19
C GLY A 141 5.37 -9.83 2.32
N CYS A 142 4.70 -8.72 2.67
CA CYS A 142 4.76 -7.51 1.87
C CYS A 142 6.16 -6.86 1.97
N PRO A 143 6.81 -6.54 0.82
CA PRO A 143 8.10 -5.85 0.82
C PRO A 143 8.11 -4.53 1.61
N MET A 144 6.95 -3.88 1.74
CA MET A 144 6.79 -2.61 2.46
C MET A 144 6.99 -2.74 3.98
N GLN A 145 6.84 -3.92 4.56
CA GLN A 145 7.13 -4.16 5.98
C GLN A 145 8.63 -4.31 6.26
N GLY A 146 9.43 -4.53 5.22
CA GLY A 146 10.88 -4.71 5.31
C GLY A 146 11.25 -6.16 5.62
N PHE A 147 12.53 -6.49 5.49
CA PHE A 147 13.00 -7.87 5.61
C PHE A 147 12.58 -8.54 6.92
N LYS A 148 12.72 -7.84 8.06
CA LYS A 148 12.30 -8.35 9.37
C LYS A 148 10.80 -8.68 9.43
N GLY A 149 9.95 -7.79 8.90
CA GLY A 149 8.50 -8.00 8.86
C GLY A 149 8.11 -9.13 7.91
N MET A 150 8.73 -9.20 6.74
CA MET A 150 8.52 -10.29 5.79
C MET A 150 8.89 -11.65 6.40
N LYS A 151 10.08 -11.76 7.02
CA LYS A 151 10.52 -13.00 7.67
C LYS A 151 9.57 -13.42 8.81
N LYS A 152 9.10 -12.48 9.63
CA LYS A 152 8.09 -12.74 10.68
C LYS A 152 6.80 -13.31 10.09
N ASP A 153 6.26 -12.68 9.05
CA ASP A 153 5.02 -13.11 8.40
C ASP A 153 5.17 -14.50 7.76
N LEU A 154 6.28 -14.74 7.06
CA LEU A 154 6.53 -15.99 6.34
C LEU A 154 6.89 -17.16 7.26
N ALA A 155 7.44 -16.88 8.44
CA ALA A 155 7.61 -17.87 9.51
C ALA A 155 6.26 -18.22 10.16
N LYS A 156 5.41 -17.20 10.42
CA LYS A 156 4.06 -17.39 10.99
C LYS A 156 3.13 -18.14 10.03
N TYR A 157 3.29 -17.93 8.72
CA TYR A 157 2.41 -18.49 7.69
C TYR A 157 3.19 -19.30 6.63
N PRO A 158 3.67 -20.52 6.97
CA PRO A 158 4.58 -21.30 6.11
C PRO A 158 3.94 -21.70 4.78
N LYS A 159 2.62 -21.93 4.72
CA LYS A 159 1.91 -22.22 3.46
C LYS A 159 2.06 -21.10 2.43
N TYR A 160 2.07 -19.84 2.87
CA TYR A 160 2.27 -18.70 1.98
C TYR A 160 3.73 -18.59 1.53
N ARG A 161 4.68 -18.85 2.42
CA ARG A 161 6.10 -19.00 2.07
C ARG A 161 6.30 -20.02 0.95
N ASP A 162 5.73 -21.21 1.09
CA ASP A 162 5.89 -22.27 0.11
C ASP A 162 5.21 -21.91 -1.23
N ASN A 163 4.09 -21.17 -1.20
CA ASN A 163 3.47 -20.61 -2.40
C ASN A 163 4.37 -19.59 -3.12
N TYR A 164 5.05 -18.70 -2.38
CA TYR A 164 6.03 -17.78 -2.96
C TYR A 164 7.18 -18.53 -3.63
N ILE A 165 7.77 -19.51 -2.94
CA ILE A 165 8.87 -20.33 -3.47
C ILE A 165 8.44 -21.05 -4.75
N ARG A 166 7.23 -21.64 -4.78
CA ARG A 166 6.68 -22.26 -6.00
C ARG A 166 6.47 -21.24 -7.12
N ALA A 167 5.98 -20.05 -6.82
CA ALA A 167 5.78 -19.00 -7.82
C ALA A 167 7.12 -18.53 -8.41
N PHE A 168 8.16 -18.37 -7.58
CA PHE A 168 9.50 -18.05 -8.05
C PHE A 168 10.11 -19.17 -8.89
N GLY A 169 9.88 -20.44 -8.53
CA GLY A 169 10.28 -21.57 -9.38
C GLY A 169 9.62 -21.51 -10.76
N LYS A 170 8.31 -21.25 -10.81
CA LYS A 170 7.60 -21.08 -12.10
C LYS A 170 8.10 -19.89 -12.91
N MET A 171 8.42 -18.79 -12.24
CA MET A 171 8.99 -17.59 -12.85
C MET A 171 10.34 -17.90 -13.52
N LEU A 172 11.22 -18.66 -12.87
CA LEU A 172 12.51 -19.03 -13.44
C LEU A 172 12.38 -19.91 -14.70
N LEU A 173 11.33 -20.72 -14.80
CA LEU A 173 11.10 -21.55 -15.99
C LEU A 173 10.68 -20.74 -17.23
N THR A 174 10.16 -19.53 -17.05
CA THR A 174 9.69 -18.68 -18.15
C THR A 174 10.66 -17.54 -18.49
N MET A 175 11.71 -17.35 -17.69
CA MET A 175 12.74 -16.34 -17.93
C MET A 175 13.86 -16.89 -18.81
N ASP A 176 14.50 -16.00 -19.57
CA ASP A 176 15.78 -16.28 -20.22
C ASP A 176 16.88 -16.45 -19.15
N ASN A 177 17.87 -17.31 -19.43
CA ASN A 177 18.93 -17.76 -18.51
C ASN A 177 19.99 -16.68 -18.15
N ILE A 178 19.54 -15.49 -17.77
CA ILE A 178 20.37 -14.30 -17.52
C ILE A 178 20.67 -14.13 -16.02
N THR A 179 20.11 -14.97 -15.14
CA THR A 179 20.20 -14.79 -13.69
C THR A 179 21.06 -15.85 -13.01
N ASN A 180 21.64 -15.51 -11.85
CA ASN A 180 22.39 -16.43 -11.00
C ASN A 180 21.48 -17.31 -10.10
N TRP A 181 20.15 -17.32 -10.34
CA TRP A 181 19.20 -18.07 -9.53
C TRP A 181 18.89 -19.41 -10.17
N ASN A 182 19.18 -20.50 -9.45
CA ASN A 182 18.93 -21.86 -9.94
C ASN A 182 17.58 -22.38 -9.45
N THR A 183 17.15 -21.96 -8.25
CA THR A 183 15.91 -22.44 -7.62
C THR A 183 15.04 -21.30 -7.12
N GLY A 184 13.73 -21.56 -6.99
CA GLY A 184 12.81 -20.60 -6.36
C GLY A 184 13.17 -20.28 -4.90
N LEU A 185 13.94 -21.15 -4.23
CA LEU A 185 14.46 -20.90 -2.89
C LEU A 185 15.58 -19.84 -2.90
N ASP A 186 16.42 -19.83 -3.94
CA ASP A 186 17.48 -18.83 -4.09
C ASP A 186 16.89 -17.44 -4.27
N VAL A 187 15.85 -17.34 -5.11
CA VAL A 187 15.05 -16.11 -5.28
C VAL A 187 14.43 -15.69 -3.96
N TYR A 188 13.85 -16.63 -3.21
CA TYR A 188 13.23 -16.35 -1.90
C TYR A 188 14.24 -15.81 -0.88
N LYS A 189 15.44 -16.42 -0.78
CA LYS A 189 16.50 -15.96 0.13
C LYS A 189 16.94 -14.55 -0.22
N TRP A 190 17.23 -14.29 -1.50
CA TRP A 190 17.53 -12.95 -1.97
C TRP A 190 16.40 -11.95 -1.66
N TRP A 191 15.15 -12.34 -1.94
CA TRP A 191 13.97 -11.48 -1.77
C TRP A 191 13.69 -11.12 -0.31
N THR A 192 13.95 -12.04 0.61
CA THR A 192 13.80 -11.82 2.05
C THR A 192 15.04 -11.18 2.68
N GLY A 193 16.12 -10.97 1.93
CA GLY A 193 17.39 -10.44 2.45
C GLY A 193 18.06 -11.43 3.40
N ASP A 194 18.00 -12.72 3.11
CA ASP A 194 18.90 -13.72 3.69
C ASP A 194 20.24 -13.62 2.95
N ASP A 195 21.31 -13.33 3.71
CA ASP A 195 22.67 -13.30 3.17
C ASP A 195 23.18 -14.74 3.02
N PRO A 196 23.61 -15.17 1.82
CA PRO A 196 24.21 -16.50 1.62
C PRO A 196 25.46 -16.74 2.47
N ASN A 197 26.13 -15.70 2.98
CA ASN A 197 27.30 -15.80 3.85
C ASN A 197 26.96 -15.81 5.36
N GLN A 198 25.68 -15.68 5.72
CA GLN A 198 25.27 -15.69 7.12
C GLN A 198 25.25 -17.14 7.65
N LEU A 199 26.36 -17.55 8.27
CA LEU A 199 26.47 -18.80 9.03
C LEU A 199 25.35 -18.86 10.08
N ARG A 200 24.48 -19.87 9.98
CA ARG A 200 23.53 -20.21 11.05
C ARG A 200 24.32 -21.00 12.10
N LEU A 201 24.53 -20.41 13.27
CA LEU A 201 25.31 -21.01 14.37
C LEU A 201 24.66 -22.27 14.99
N PHE A 202 23.40 -22.56 14.66
CA PHE A 202 22.70 -23.74 15.18
C PHE A 202 21.89 -24.39 14.05
N ASN A 203 22.32 -25.57 13.63
CA ASN A 203 21.46 -26.54 12.96
C ASN A 203 20.53 -27.11 14.03
N GLU A 204 19.39 -26.46 14.27
CA GLU A 204 18.30 -27.15 14.96
C GLU A 204 17.67 -28.11 13.96
N GLU A 205 18.07 -29.37 14.07
CA GLU A 205 17.37 -30.51 13.50
C GLU A 205 15.92 -30.47 13.98
N ILE A 206 14.99 -30.17 13.07
CA ILE A 206 13.57 -30.35 13.33
C ILE A 206 13.30 -31.85 13.14
N ILE A 207 13.12 -32.56 14.26
CA ILE A 207 12.48 -33.88 14.34
C ILE A 207 11.01 -33.76 13.92
#